data_AF-A0A3M6UN67-F1
#
_entry.id   AF-A0A3M6UN67-F1
#
_cell.length_a   1.000
_cell.length_b   1.000
_cell.length_c   1.000
_cell.angle_alpha   90.00
_cell.angle_beta   90.00
_cell.angle_gamma   90.00
#
_symmetry.space_group_name_H-M   'P 1'
#
loop_
_entity.id
_entity.type
_entity.pdbx_description
1 polymer ?
#
loop_
_entity_poly.entity_id
_entity_poly.type
_entity_poly.pdbx_seq_one_letter_code
_entity_poly.pdbx_strand_id
1 'polypeptide(L)'
;MQEVVCIVHHSTSGTCYFVLTYKNEQFCLSGPFNLNSLVKKVNDVYRLNDCISDGTQNIYYSLFCSSAVSNEERKNIVRTFKSMQKKRDIYNKYNDHYSHLEPAKKKQRYNSMDRAKKDELLETCAKKYKEMDASKKKQCLKNRREKYKQMDVSQKKQLLNKIAEHSRKRYHKKHLNTKRNQLAIARQTRKISKLNVDICISQFCQKIKQGPYYVCTVCHRMLYRKSVLIFNKQKYVTCNIQNIFTDKLSFDNKEYICNTCHSKIIKGKVLCRALYNDMFVDDIPTELSSLEKLEQILIVQRI
;
A
#
# COMPACT_ATOMS: atom_id res chain seq x y z
N MET A 1 11.56 -8.48 -32.66
CA MET A 1 10.94 -7.72 -31.56
C MET A 1 10.60 -6.34 -32.10
N GLN A 2 9.32 -6.00 -32.16
CA GLN A 2 8.88 -4.69 -32.67
C GLN A 2 8.77 -3.74 -31.49
N GLU A 3 9.72 -2.81 -31.33
CA GLU A 3 9.62 -1.76 -30.31
C GLU A 3 8.65 -0.68 -30.77
N VAL A 4 7.71 -0.31 -29.89
CA VAL A 4 6.70 0.72 -30.15
C VAL A 4 6.82 1.78 -29.05
N VAL A 5 7.08 3.02 -29.46
CA VAL A 5 7.19 4.17 -28.55
C VAL A 5 6.19 5.24 -28.97
N CYS A 6 5.39 5.73 -28.03
CA CYS A 6 4.47 6.84 -28.27
C CYS A 6 5.13 8.17 -27.90
N ILE A 7 5.09 9.14 -28.80
CA ILE A 7 5.63 10.49 -28.63
C ILE A 7 4.44 11.46 -28.58
N VAL A 8 4.43 12.33 -27.57
CA VAL A 8 3.40 13.36 -27.40
C VAL A 8 4.01 14.70 -27.76
N HIS A 9 3.34 15.45 -28.64
CA HIS A 9 3.70 16.81 -28.98
C HIS A 9 2.55 17.75 -28.61
N HIS A 10 2.86 18.77 -27.81
CA HIS A 10 1.91 19.81 -27.43
C HIS A 10 2.21 21.07 -28.26
N SER A 11 1.26 21.48 -29.10
CA SER A 11 1.31 22.75 -29.83
C SER A 11 0.27 23.72 -29.28
N THR A 12 0.37 24.99 -29.68
CA THR A 12 -0.63 26.04 -29.38
C THR A 12 -2.03 25.72 -29.92
N SER A 13 -2.12 24.80 -30.89
CA SER A 13 -3.34 24.36 -31.56
C SER A 13 -3.91 23.02 -31.06
N GLY A 14 -3.25 22.32 -30.13
CA GLY A 14 -3.75 21.07 -29.56
C GLY A 14 -2.67 20.07 -29.12
N THR A 15 -3.10 18.85 -28.77
CA THR A 15 -2.20 17.73 -28.46
C THR A 15 -2.21 16.73 -29.61
N CYS A 16 -1.04 16.50 -30.21
CA CYS A 16 -0.83 15.54 -31.28
C CYS A 16 0.02 14.36 -30.78
N TYR A 17 -0.35 13.16 -31.20
CA TYR A 17 0.35 11.93 -30.84
C TYR A 17 1.06 11.34 -32.06
N PHE A 18 2.26 10.83 -31.86
CA PHE A 18 3.00 10.10 -32.87
C PHE A 18 3.40 8.73 -32.33
N VAL A 19 3.49 7.74 -33.20
CA VAL A 19 3.92 6.39 -32.88
C VAL A 19 5.22 6.12 -33.64
N LEU A 20 6.28 5.86 -32.91
CA LEU A 20 7.55 5.41 -33.45
C LEU A 20 7.58 3.88 -33.37
N THR A 21 7.73 3.22 -34.52
CA THR A 21 7.87 1.76 -34.60
C THR A 21 9.22 1.40 -35.19
N TYR A 22 9.88 0.38 -34.63
CA TYR A 22 11.09 -0.18 -35.21
C TYR A 22 10.75 -1.42 -36.05
N LYS A 23 10.98 -1.37 -37.37
CA LYS A 23 10.75 -2.45 -38.32
C LYS A 23 11.89 -2.51 -39.34
N ASN A 24 12.35 -3.70 -39.70
CA ASN A 24 13.40 -3.92 -40.71
C ASN A 24 14.66 -3.06 -40.49
N GLU A 25 15.14 -3.02 -39.25
CA GLU A 25 16.28 -2.22 -38.82
C GLU A 25 16.13 -0.69 -38.97
N GLN A 26 14.93 -0.20 -39.29
CA GLN A 26 14.64 1.21 -39.46
C GLN A 26 13.56 1.71 -38.50
N PHE A 27 13.66 2.97 -38.11
CA PHE A 27 12.65 3.67 -37.34
C PHE A 27 11.63 4.32 -38.27
N CYS A 28 10.37 3.92 -38.14
CA CYS A 28 9.25 4.52 -38.86
C CYS A 28 8.42 5.35 -37.88
N LEU A 29 8.28 6.66 -38.16
CA LEU A 29 7.39 7.55 -37.42
C LEU A 29 6.03 7.61 -38.11
N SER A 30 4.96 7.40 -37.36
CA SER A 30 3.57 7.49 -37.82
C SER A 30 2.80 8.54 -37.02
N GLY A 31 1.96 9.33 -37.69
CA GLY A 31 1.14 10.38 -37.08
C GLY A 31 1.03 11.61 -38.00
N PRO A 32 0.41 12.71 -37.53
CA PRO A 32 -0.16 12.91 -36.19
C PRO A 32 -1.47 12.15 -35.99
N PHE A 33 -1.70 11.66 -34.77
CA PHE A 33 -2.94 11.03 -34.33
C PHE A 33 -3.61 11.89 -33.25
N ASN A 34 -4.95 11.84 -33.20
CA ASN A 34 -5.69 12.18 -31.99
C ASN A 34 -5.70 10.99 -31.01
N LEU A 35 -6.16 11.20 -29.77
CA LEU A 35 -6.12 10.17 -28.72
C LEU A 35 -6.85 8.87 -29.11
N ASN A 36 -8.02 8.98 -29.75
CA ASN A 36 -8.82 7.82 -30.13
C ASN A 36 -8.15 7.03 -31.27
N SER A 37 -7.62 7.74 -32.27
CA SER A 37 -6.87 7.13 -33.37
C SER A 37 -5.56 6.50 -32.90
N LEU A 38 -4.89 7.08 -31.90
CA LEU A 38 -3.70 6.51 -31.26
C LEU A 38 -4.04 5.17 -30.59
N VAL A 39 -5.07 5.13 -29.74
CA VAL A 39 -5.48 3.91 -29.03
C VAL A 39 -5.82 2.80 -30.02
N LYS A 40 -6.52 3.12 -31.11
CA LYS A 40 -6.82 2.17 -32.18
C LYS A 40 -5.54 1.64 -32.84
N LYS A 41 -4.63 2.54 -33.26
CA LYS A 41 -3.36 2.16 -33.91
C LYS A 41 -2.48 1.29 -33.01
N VAL A 42 -2.40 1.62 -31.73
CA VAL A 42 -1.65 0.86 -30.73
C VAL A 42 -2.27 -0.53 -30.54
N ASN A 43 -3.60 -0.63 -30.43
CA ASN A 43 -4.29 -1.92 -30.36
C ASN A 43 -4.10 -2.77 -31.62
N ASP A 44 -4.13 -2.18 -32.82
CA ASP A 44 -3.89 -2.91 -34.07
C ASP A 44 -2.47 -3.49 -34.11
N VAL A 45 -1.47 -2.74 -33.62
CA VAL A 45 -0.08 -3.22 -33.51
C VAL A 45 0.04 -4.35 -32.49
N TYR A 46 -0.70 -4.30 -31.38
CA TYR A 46 -0.70 -5.39 -30.40
C TYR A 46 -1.43 -6.65 -30.90
N ARG A 47 -2.56 -6.51 -31.61
CA ARG A 47 -3.29 -7.66 -32.19
C ARG A 47 -2.47 -8.42 -33.23
N LEU A 48 -1.60 -7.75 -33.97
CA LEU A 48 -0.67 -8.43 -34.91
C LEU A 48 0.41 -9.26 -34.19
N ASN A 49 0.76 -8.94 -32.95
CA ASN A 49 1.81 -9.64 -32.20
C ASN A 49 1.31 -10.87 -31.44
N ASP A 50 0.00 -10.95 -31.13
CA ASP A 50 -0.60 -12.14 -30.50
C ASP A 50 -0.67 -13.35 -31.44
N CYS A 51 -0.46 -13.16 -32.76
CA CYS A 51 -0.41 -14.24 -33.74
C CYS A 51 0.95 -14.94 -33.82
N ILE A 52 1.97 -14.50 -33.07
CA ILE A 52 3.31 -15.10 -33.04
C ILE A 52 3.51 -15.76 -31.67
N SER A 53 2.92 -16.94 -31.50
CA SER A 53 3.19 -17.83 -30.38
C SER A 53 4.54 -18.52 -30.55
N ASP A 54 5.50 -18.27 -29.66
CA ASP A 54 6.06 -19.32 -28.80
C ASP A 54 6.93 -18.68 -27.71
N GLY A 55 7.19 -19.42 -26.64
CA GLY A 55 7.76 -18.95 -25.37
C GLY A 55 8.90 -17.92 -25.45
N THR A 56 8.96 -17.07 -24.42
CA THR A 56 10.00 -16.06 -24.13
C THR A 56 9.94 -14.74 -24.92
N GLN A 57 8.92 -13.91 -24.67
CA GLN A 57 9.09 -12.47 -24.89
C GLN A 57 8.64 -11.67 -23.66
N ASN A 58 9.65 -11.15 -22.96
CA ASN A 58 9.49 -10.15 -21.91
C ASN A 58 8.85 -8.91 -22.52
N ILE A 59 7.61 -8.61 -22.14
CA ILE A 59 6.95 -7.38 -22.53
C ILE A 59 7.64 -6.23 -21.79
N TYR A 60 8.45 -5.46 -22.52
CA TYR A 60 9.06 -4.22 -22.06
C TYR A 60 7.98 -3.15 -21.95
N TYR A 61 7.69 -2.70 -20.73
CA TYR A 61 6.89 -1.51 -20.48
C TYR A 61 7.83 -0.33 -20.23
N SER A 62 7.99 0.55 -21.22
CA SER A 62 8.65 1.85 -21.06
C SER A 62 7.74 2.97 -21.57
N LEU A 63 6.69 3.29 -20.81
CA LEU A 63 6.05 4.60 -20.90
C LEU A 63 6.66 5.52 -19.85
N PHE A 64 7.83 6.07 -20.16
CA PHE A 64 8.30 7.32 -19.56
C PHE A 64 9.04 8.12 -20.64
N CYS A 65 8.53 9.32 -20.92
CA CYS A 65 9.18 10.31 -21.75
C CYS A 65 10.58 10.59 -21.17
N SER A 66 11.62 10.08 -21.83
CA SER A 66 12.99 10.04 -21.31
C SER A 66 13.73 11.38 -21.46
N SER A 67 13.08 12.40 -22.00
CA SER A 67 13.64 13.74 -22.20
C SER A 67 13.67 14.62 -20.94
N ALA A 68 12.95 14.23 -19.87
CA ALA A 68 12.87 15.03 -18.63
C ALA A 68 13.67 14.45 -17.44
N VAL A 69 14.37 13.33 -17.62
CA VAL A 69 14.99 12.58 -16.51
C VAL A 69 16.51 12.70 -16.59
N SER A 70 17.14 13.18 -15.52
CA SER A 70 18.59 13.31 -15.42
C SER A 70 19.31 11.95 -15.50
N ASN A 71 20.57 11.94 -15.94
CA ASN A 71 21.36 10.69 -16.00
C ASN A 71 21.49 10.00 -14.63
N GLU A 72 21.45 10.75 -13.52
CA GLU A 72 21.50 10.16 -12.18
C GLU A 72 20.18 9.48 -11.78
N GLU A 73 19.04 10.05 -12.19
CA GLU A 73 17.73 9.43 -12.02
C GLU A 73 17.59 8.16 -12.88
N ARG A 74 18.10 8.16 -14.12
CA ARG A 74 18.17 6.95 -14.96
C ARG A 74 18.98 5.84 -14.28
N LYS A 75 20.18 6.17 -13.76
CA LYS A 75 21.00 5.21 -13.01
C LYS A 75 20.27 4.68 -11.78
N ASN A 76 19.55 5.52 -11.04
CA ASN A 76 18.74 5.09 -9.90
C ASN A 76 17.61 4.13 -10.30
N ILE A 77 16.88 4.42 -11.36
CA ILE A 77 15.81 3.54 -11.88
C ILE A 77 16.38 2.16 -12.23
N VAL A 78 17.50 2.10 -12.95
CA VAL A 78 18.17 0.84 -13.30
C VAL A 78 18.67 0.08 -12.06
N ARG A 79 19.26 0.77 -11.08
CA ARG A 79 19.69 0.16 -9.81
C ARG A 79 18.49 -0.42 -9.04
N THR A 80 17.37 0.31 -8.98
CA THR A 80 16.13 -0.14 -8.34
C THR A 80 15.58 -1.38 -9.04
N PHE A 81 15.55 -1.38 -10.37
CA PHE A 81 15.10 -2.52 -11.16
C PHE A 81 15.96 -3.77 -10.94
N LYS A 82 17.29 -3.66 -11.06
CA LYS A 82 18.22 -4.78 -10.79
C LYS A 82 18.09 -5.32 -9.37
N SER A 83 17.83 -4.45 -8.38
CA SER A 83 17.55 -4.85 -6.99
C SER A 83 16.23 -5.61 -6.86
N MET A 84 15.19 -5.21 -7.60
CA MET A 84 13.90 -5.89 -7.61
C MET A 84 13.98 -7.26 -8.27
N GLN A 85 14.75 -7.40 -9.35
CA GLN A 85 14.98 -8.68 -10.02
C GLN A 85 15.70 -9.67 -9.09
N LYS A 86 16.80 -9.24 -8.46
CA LYS A 86 17.54 -10.06 -7.49
C LYS A 86 16.68 -10.49 -6.30
N LYS A 87 15.74 -9.65 -5.85
CA LYS A 87 14.75 -10.01 -4.81
C LYS A 87 13.76 -11.07 -5.29
N ARG A 88 13.33 -10.99 -6.57
CA ARG A 88 12.41 -11.94 -7.19
C ARG A 88 13.06 -13.32 -7.35
N ASP A 89 14.33 -13.36 -7.75
CA ASP A 89 15.09 -14.61 -7.89
C ASP A 89 15.29 -15.31 -6.54
N ILE A 90 15.60 -14.54 -5.48
CA ILE A 90 15.69 -15.05 -4.10
C ILE A 90 14.33 -15.56 -3.63
N TYR A 91 13.24 -14.86 -3.94
CA TYR A 91 11.89 -15.28 -3.59
C TYR A 91 11.52 -16.60 -4.27
N ASN A 92 11.79 -16.73 -5.57
CA ASN A 92 11.52 -17.93 -6.34
C ASN A 92 12.32 -19.13 -5.83
N LYS A 93 13.63 -18.94 -5.56
CA LYS A 93 14.50 -19.97 -4.98
C LYS A 93 14.04 -20.42 -3.58
N TYR A 94 13.51 -19.50 -2.78
CA TYR A 94 12.94 -19.82 -1.47
C TYR A 94 11.60 -20.56 -1.59
N ASN A 95 10.77 -20.20 -2.57
CA ASN A 95 9.47 -20.83 -2.80
C ASN A 95 9.61 -22.29 -3.26
N ASP A 96 10.59 -22.55 -4.14
CA ASP A 96 10.92 -23.88 -4.65
C ASP A 96 11.37 -24.83 -3.53
N HIS A 97 12.31 -24.39 -2.69
CA HIS A 97 12.77 -25.13 -1.51
C HIS A 97 11.65 -25.47 -0.51
N TYR A 98 10.59 -24.66 -0.41
CA TYR A 98 9.49 -24.92 0.54
C TYR A 98 8.43 -25.89 0.01
N SER A 99 8.39 -26.12 -1.31
CA SER A 99 7.38 -26.97 -1.94
C SER A 99 7.60 -28.46 -1.66
N HIS A 100 8.83 -28.85 -1.30
CA HIS A 100 9.23 -30.22 -1.00
C HIS A 100 9.15 -30.62 0.50
N LEU A 101 8.65 -29.76 1.39
CA LEU A 101 8.54 -30.09 2.83
C LEU A 101 7.14 -30.62 3.17
N GLU A 102 7.08 -31.75 3.87
CA GLU A 102 5.90 -32.60 4.14
C GLU A 102 4.66 -31.99 4.88
N PRO A 103 4.60 -30.72 5.33
CA PRO A 103 3.32 -30.06 5.63
C PRO A 103 2.77 -29.20 4.47
N ALA A 104 3.19 -29.44 3.23
CA ALA A 104 2.81 -28.63 2.06
C ALA A 104 1.29 -28.44 1.93
N LYS A 105 0.48 -29.51 2.06
CA LYS A 105 -0.99 -29.44 1.89
C LYS A 105 -1.69 -28.60 2.97
N LYS A 106 -1.25 -28.69 4.24
CA LYS A 106 -1.80 -27.86 5.34
C LYS A 106 -1.39 -26.40 5.21
N LYS A 107 -0.13 -26.16 4.82
CA LYS A 107 0.39 -24.80 4.59
C LYS A 107 -0.25 -24.17 3.35
N GLN A 108 -0.49 -24.94 2.29
CA GLN A 108 -1.16 -24.49 1.07
C GLN A 108 -2.62 -24.12 1.34
N ARG A 109 -3.36 -24.98 2.05
CA ARG A 109 -4.73 -24.68 2.51
C ARG A 109 -4.76 -23.46 3.43
N TYR A 110 -3.80 -23.33 4.34
CA TYR A 110 -3.68 -22.13 5.17
C TYR A 110 -3.39 -20.89 4.32
N ASN A 111 -2.46 -20.98 3.38
CA ASN A 111 -2.07 -19.85 2.53
C ASN A 111 -3.20 -19.41 1.58
N SER A 112 -4.00 -20.35 1.06
CA SER A 112 -5.13 -20.08 0.16
C SER A 112 -6.36 -19.49 0.84
N MET A 113 -6.42 -19.50 2.17
CA MET A 113 -7.48 -18.82 2.91
C MET A 113 -7.31 -17.29 2.83
N ASP A 114 -8.43 -16.58 2.71
CA ASP A 114 -8.47 -15.14 2.93
C ASP A 114 -8.09 -14.78 4.38
N ARG A 115 -7.88 -13.48 4.64
CA ARG A 115 -7.45 -13.02 5.96
C ARG A 115 -8.52 -13.29 7.03
N ALA A 116 -9.79 -13.11 6.73
CA ALA A 116 -10.88 -13.31 7.70
C ALA A 116 -10.94 -14.77 8.17
N LYS A 117 -10.83 -15.73 7.25
CA LYS A 117 -10.79 -17.16 7.57
C LYS A 117 -9.54 -17.56 8.36
N LYS A 118 -8.40 -16.92 8.11
CA LYS A 118 -7.18 -17.13 8.92
C LYS A 118 -7.36 -16.65 10.34
N ASP A 119 -7.93 -15.45 10.50
CA ASP A 119 -8.17 -14.84 11.80
C ASP A 119 -9.21 -15.65 12.59
N GLU A 120 -10.30 -16.08 11.95
CA GLU A 120 -11.32 -16.97 12.52
C GLU A 120 -10.74 -18.32 12.97
N LEU A 121 -9.86 -18.94 12.17
CA LEU A 121 -9.20 -20.19 12.50
C LEU A 121 -8.26 -20.03 13.70
N LEU A 122 -7.52 -18.92 13.78
CA LEU A 122 -6.66 -18.60 14.92
C LEU A 122 -7.47 -18.36 16.19
N GLU A 123 -8.58 -17.64 16.07
CA GLU A 123 -9.47 -17.34 17.18
C GLU A 123 -10.18 -18.60 17.70
N THR A 124 -10.61 -19.47 16.79
CA THR A 124 -11.16 -20.79 17.12
C THR A 124 -10.13 -21.67 17.82
N CYS A 125 -8.89 -21.69 17.35
CA CYS A 125 -7.80 -22.42 18.02
C CYS A 125 -7.51 -21.84 19.42
N ALA A 126 -7.52 -20.51 19.56
CA ALA A 126 -7.29 -19.83 20.82
C ALA A 126 -8.42 -20.09 21.84
N LYS A 127 -9.68 -20.05 21.41
CA LYS A 127 -10.85 -20.39 22.24
C LYS A 127 -10.79 -21.84 22.72
N LYS A 128 -10.58 -22.79 21.80
CA LYS A 128 -10.40 -24.23 22.14
C LYS A 128 -9.28 -24.45 23.15
N TYR A 129 -8.17 -23.71 23.05
CA TYR A 129 -7.08 -23.81 24.03
C TYR A 129 -7.43 -23.17 25.37
N LYS A 130 -8.15 -22.05 25.39
CA LYS A 130 -8.61 -21.40 26.62
C LYS A 130 -9.60 -22.30 27.38
N GLU A 131 -10.61 -22.81 26.67
CA GLU A 131 -11.66 -23.72 27.17
C GLU A 131 -11.15 -25.11 27.55
N MET A 132 -9.93 -25.48 27.11
CA MET A 132 -9.32 -26.74 27.48
C MET A 132 -9.05 -26.78 28.99
N ASP A 133 -9.56 -27.82 29.64
CA ASP A 133 -9.35 -28.06 31.06
C ASP A 133 -7.85 -28.16 31.44
N ALA A 134 -7.53 -27.77 32.68
CA ALA A 134 -6.17 -27.77 33.20
C ALA A 134 -5.53 -29.17 33.18
N SER A 135 -6.30 -30.24 33.39
CA SER A 135 -5.82 -31.63 33.29
C SER A 135 -5.39 -31.98 31.86
N LYS A 136 -6.18 -31.59 30.86
CA LYS A 136 -5.87 -31.81 29.43
C LYS A 136 -4.63 -31.03 29.00
N LYS A 137 -4.47 -29.78 29.47
CA LYS A 137 -3.26 -28.97 29.25
C LYS A 137 -2.02 -29.64 29.84
N LYS A 138 -2.11 -30.12 31.09
CA LYS A 138 -1.04 -30.87 31.76
C LYS A 138 -0.71 -32.16 31.03
N GLN A 139 -1.73 -32.91 30.57
CA GLN A 139 -1.54 -34.14 29.81
C GLN A 139 -0.83 -33.90 28.47
N CYS A 140 -1.19 -32.85 27.72
CA CYS A 140 -0.48 -32.48 26.49
C CYS A 140 1.01 -32.19 26.73
N LEU A 141 1.35 -31.51 27.83
CA LEU A 141 2.75 -31.26 28.21
C LEU A 141 3.47 -32.55 28.60
N LYS A 142 2.79 -33.46 29.32
CA LYS A 142 3.32 -34.77 29.70
C LYS A 142 3.62 -35.63 28.48
N ASN A 143 2.65 -35.78 27.57
CA ASN A 143 2.82 -36.51 26.30
C ASN A 143 3.98 -35.93 25.47
N ARG A 144 4.18 -34.61 25.48
CA ARG A 144 5.27 -33.96 24.77
C ARG A 144 6.64 -34.25 25.40
N ARG A 145 6.72 -34.34 26.74
CA ARG A 145 7.93 -34.78 27.45
C ARG A 145 8.24 -36.24 27.18
N GLU A 146 7.24 -37.11 27.24
CA GLU A 146 7.39 -38.54 26.97
C GLU A 146 7.84 -38.78 25.53
N LYS A 147 7.23 -38.09 24.56
CA LYS A 147 7.67 -38.11 23.16
C LYS A 147 9.14 -37.68 23.03
N TYR A 148 9.56 -36.63 23.71
CA TYR A 148 10.96 -36.22 23.71
C TYR A 148 11.89 -37.25 24.38
N LYS A 149 11.45 -37.91 25.46
CA LYS A 149 12.23 -38.97 26.11
C LYS A 149 12.46 -40.16 25.16
N GLN A 150 11.40 -40.57 24.45
CA GLN A 150 11.40 -41.69 23.49
C GLN A 150 12.17 -41.39 22.19
N MET A 151 12.50 -40.14 21.89
CA MET A 151 13.32 -39.81 20.72
C MET A 151 14.75 -40.31 20.88
N ASP A 152 15.31 -40.81 19.78
CA ASP A 152 16.72 -41.15 19.69
C ASP A 152 17.62 -39.90 19.70
N VAL A 153 18.92 -40.12 19.86
CA VAL A 153 19.94 -39.06 19.97
C VAL A 153 20.02 -38.21 18.70
N SER A 154 19.89 -38.81 17.52
CA SER A 154 19.90 -38.12 16.23
C SER A 154 18.68 -37.20 16.08
N GLN A 155 17.49 -37.70 16.42
CA GLN A 155 16.26 -36.90 16.41
C GLN A 155 16.32 -35.72 17.38
N LYS A 156 16.87 -35.93 18.59
CA LYS A 156 17.09 -34.85 19.58
C LYS A 156 18.05 -33.78 19.04
N LYS A 157 19.16 -34.20 18.43
CA LYS A 157 20.14 -33.30 17.80
C LYS A 157 19.52 -32.48 16.66
N GLN A 158 18.70 -33.11 15.81
CA GLN A 158 17.96 -32.42 14.75
C GLN A 158 16.99 -31.36 15.29
N LEU A 159 16.27 -31.66 16.39
CA LEU A 159 15.34 -30.72 17.01
C LEU A 159 16.07 -29.50 17.58
N LEU A 160 17.18 -29.72 18.29
CA LEU A 160 18.01 -28.63 18.83
C LEU A 160 18.58 -27.76 17.72
N ASN A 161 19.05 -28.35 16.62
CA ASN A 161 19.54 -27.62 15.46
C ASN A 161 18.45 -26.74 14.83
N LYS A 162 17.22 -27.26 14.69
CA LYS A 162 16.07 -26.48 14.19
C LYS A 162 15.74 -25.30 15.10
N ILE A 163 15.78 -25.48 16.42
CA ILE A 163 15.56 -24.41 17.40
C ILE A 163 16.64 -23.34 17.27
N ALA A 164 17.91 -23.75 17.24
CA ALA A 164 19.05 -22.83 17.11
C ALA A 164 18.99 -22.04 15.80
N GLU A 165 18.66 -22.70 14.68
CA GLU A 165 18.53 -22.05 13.38
C GLU A 165 17.38 -21.03 13.35
N HIS A 166 16.23 -21.37 13.93
CA HIS A 166 15.10 -20.45 14.04
C HIS A 166 15.45 -19.22 14.89
N SER A 167 16.16 -19.42 16.01
CA SER A 167 16.65 -18.32 16.86
C SER A 167 17.64 -17.42 16.11
N ARG A 168 18.59 -17.99 15.37
CA ARG A 168 19.52 -17.23 14.52
C ARG A 168 18.80 -16.40 13.45
N LYS A 169 17.83 -17.01 12.74
CA LYS A 169 17.01 -16.31 11.73
C LYS A 169 16.23 -15.14 12.33
N ARG A 170 15.64 -15.34 13.52
CA ARG A 170 14.92 -14.28 14.25
C ARG A 170 15.84 -13.12 14.63
N TYR A 171 17.02 -13.42 15.18
CA TYR A 171 18.01 -12.41 15.53
C TYR A 171 18.47 -11.61 14.31
N HIS A 172 18.84 -12.30 13.22
CA HIS A 172 19.28 -11.64 11.99
C HIS A 172 18.19 -10.75 11.38
N LYS A 173 16.94 -11.22 11.36
CA LYS A 173 15.78 -10.42 10.90
C LYS A 173 15.59 -9.16 11.75
N LYS A 174 15.68 -9.28 13.08
CA LYS A 174 15.58 -8.13 14.00
C LYS A 174 16.68 -7.12 13.71
N HIS A 175 17.94 -7.57 13.63
CA HIS A 175 19.09 -6.71 13.38
C HIS A 175 19.00 -5.99 12.02
N LEU A 176 18.61 -6.70 10.94
CA LEU A 176 18.39 -6.10 9.62
C LEU A 176 17.30 -5.04 9.63
N ASN A 177 16.19 -5.27 10.35
CA ASN A 177 15.12 -4.27 10.49
C ASN A 177 15.60 -3.04 11.25
N THR A 178 16.35 -3.21 12.34
CA THR A 178 16.94 -2.09 13.09
C THR A 178 17.86 -1.26 12.19
N LYS A 179 18.76 -1.89 11.42
CA LYS A 179 19.66 -1.21 10.49
C LYS A 179 18.89 -0.44 9.40
N ARG A 180 17.82 -1.02 8.86
CA ARG A 180 16.95 -0.34 7.88
C ARG A 180 16.28 0.90 8.48
N ASN A 181 15.76 0.80 9.70
CA ASN A 181 15.13 1.92 10.38
C ASN A 181 16.12 3.05 10.65
N GLN A 182 17.33 2.72 11.12
CA GLN A 182 18.41 3.70 11.32
C GLN A 182 18.79 4.41 10.02
N LEU A 183 18.91 3.68 8.91
CA LEU A 183 19.18 4.27 7.59
C LEU A 183 18.03 5.16 7.10
N ALA A 184 16.78 4.79 7.36
CA ALA A 184 15.61 5.60 7.01
C ALA A 184 15.61 6.92 7.79
N ILE A 185 15.86 6.87 9.10
CA ILE A 185 15.99 8.04 9.97
C ILE A 185 17.13 8.94 9.47
N ALA A 186 18.33 8.39 9.25
CA ALA A 186 19.48 9.15 8.77
C ALA A 186 19.23 9.85 7.42
N ARG A 187 18.51 9.19 6.49
CA ARG A 187 18.10 9.80 5.21
C ARG A 187 17.12 10.96 5.42
N GLN A 188 16.18 10.80 6.36
CA GLN A 188 15.22 11.84 6.69
C GLN A 188 15.92 13.04 7.34
N THR A 189 16.82 12.81 8.30
CA THR A 189 17.62 13.85 8.95
C THR A 189 18.48 14.62 7.93
N ARG A 190 19.15 13.93 6.99
CA ARG A 190 19.92 14.59 5.91
C ARG A 190 19.05 15.41 4.96
N LYS A 191 17.80 15.00 4.73
CA LYS A 191 16.85 15.80 3.94
C LYS A 191 16.44 17.07 4.70
N ILE A 192 16.21 16.96 6.00
CA ILE A 192 15.83 18.08 6.86
C ILE A 192 17.00 19.06 7.01
N SER A 193 18.22 18.57 7.21
CA SER A 193 19.42 19.43 7.38
C SER A 193 19.80 20.21 6.11
N LYS A 194 19.30 19.80 4.94
CA LYS A 194 19.45 20.51 3.66
C LYS A 194 18.29 21.47 3.37
N LEU A 195 17.25 21.46 4.20
CA LEU A 195 16.06 22.27 4.00
C LEU A 195 16.30 23.61 4.70
N ASN A 196 16.39 24.68 3.91
CA ASN A 196 16.47 26.03 4.46
C ASN A 196 15.19 26.30 5.27
N VAL A 197 15.34 26.79 6.50
CA VAL A 197 14.24 27.12 7.41
C VAL A 197 13.24 28.06 6.74
N ASP A 198 13.70 29.02 5.94
CA ASP A 198 12.86 29.97 5.22
C ASP A 198 12.00 29.28 4.15
N ILE A 199 12.54 28.25 3.50
CA ILE A 199 11.77 27.42 2.55
C ILE A 199 10.69 26.63 3.31
N CYS A 200 11.00 26.13 4.51
CA CYS A 200 10.01 25.45 5.36
C CYS A 200 8.89 26.40 5.78
N ILE A 201 9.24 27.60 6.24
CA ILE A 201 8.31 28.64 6.66
C ILE A 201 7.42 29.04 5.47
N SER A 202 8.02 29.33 4.31
CA SER A 202 7.28 29.69 3.09
C SER A 202 6.31 28.58 2.67
N GLN A 203 6.75 27.31 2.66
CA GLN A 203 5.87 26.17 2.37
C GLN A 203 4.77 25.98 3.41
N PHE A 204 5.04 26.27 4.68
CA PHE A 204 4.04 26.22 5.73
C PHE A 204 2.99 27.32 5.52
N CYS A 205 3.42 28.57 5.36
CA CYS A 205 2.57 29.72 5.06
C CYS A 205 1.69 29.46 3.83
N GLN A 206 2.26 28.94 2.75
CA GLN A 206 1.51 28.59 1.54
C GLN A 206 0.46 27.50 1.78
N LYS A 207 0.72 26.52 2.66
CA LYS A 207 -0.23 25.46 2.98
C LYS A 207 -1.34 25.91 3.92
N ILE A 208 -1.06 26.83 4.86
CA ILE A 208 -2.08 27.35 5.78
C ILE A 208 -2.98 28.40 5.12
N LYS A 209 -2.53 29.08 4.05
CA LYS A 209 -3.37 29.99 3.24
C LYS A 209 -4.67 29.34 2.77
N GLN A 210 -4.67 28.02 2.53
CA GLN A 210 -5.85 27.30 2.06
C GLN A 210 -6.86 26.96 3.17
N GLY A 211 -6.59 27.27 4.45
CA GLY A 211 -7.48 27.01 5.59
C GLY A 211 -7.92 25.54 5.76
N PRO A 212 -8.56 25.18 6.88
CA PRO A 212 -9.10 23.85 7.10
C PRO A 212 -10.54 23.72 6.57
N TYR A 213 -10.82 24.06 5.31
CA TYR A 213 -12.21 24.11 4.80
C TYR A 213 -12.84 22.76 4.43
N TYR A 214 -12.11 21.65 4.56
CA TYR A 214 -12.58 20.34 4.11
C TYR A 214 -13.18 19.55 5.28
N VAL A 215 -14.47 19.23 5.16
CA VAL A 215 -15.25 18.54 6.18
C VAL A 215 -15.18 17.02 5.95
N CYS A 216 -14.83 16.26 6.98
CA CYS A 216 -14.87 14.80 6.91
C CYS A 216 -16.31 14.26 7.04
N THR A 217 -16.78 13.47 6.08
CA THR A 217 -18.12 12.82 6.06
C THR A 217 -18.35 11.79 7.19
N VAL A 218 -17.36 11.55 8.05
CA VAL A 218 -17.40 10.55 9.14
C VAL A 218 -17.32 11.18 10.52
N CYS A 219 -16.43 12.17 10.71
CA CYS A 219 -16.20 12.80 12.01
C CYS A 219 -16.48 14.30 12.01
N HIS A 220 -16.95 14.85 10.87
CA HIS A 220 -17.27 16.27 10.64
C HIS A 220 -16.19 17.28 10.95
N ARG A 221 -14.97 16.82 11.28
CA ARG A 221 -13.84 17.71 11.49
C ARG A 221 -13.48 18.45 10.22
N MET A 222 -13.31 19.75 10.38
CA MET A 222 -12.74 20.66 9.40
C MET A 222 -11.21 20.51 9.35
N LEU A 223 -10.68 20.23 8.16
CA LEU A 223 -9.33 19.74 7.93
C LEU A 223 -8.71 20.43 6.72
N TYR A 224 -7.38 20.50 6.70
CA TYR A 224 -6.65 20.95 5.51
C TYR A 224 -6.77 19.95 4.37
N ARG A 225 -6.69 20.44 3.12
CA ARG A 225 -6.75 19.63 1.89
C ARG A 225 -5.85 18.40 1.92
N LYS A 226 -4.65 18.51 2.51
CA LYS A 226 -3.66 17.41 2.60
C LYS A 226 -4.04 16.29 3.57
N SER A 227 -4.94 16.58 4.50
CA SER A 227 -5.37 15.64 5.55
C SER A 227 -6.62 14.84 5.16
N VAL A 228 -7.16 15.11 3.97
CA VAL A 228 -8.38 14.51 3.45
C VAL A 228 -8.20 13.89 2.06
N LEU A 229 -9.05 12.92 1.77
CA LEU A 229 -9.19 12.27 0.47
C LEU A 229 -10.59 12.53 -0.04
N ILE A 230 -10.76 12.63 -1.36
CA ILE A 230 -12.10 12.65 -1.98
C ILE A 230 -12.79 11.34 -1.60
N PHE A 231 -13.99 11.46 -1.07
CA PHE A 231 -14.76 10.30 -0.65
C PHE A 231 -15.23 9.51 -1.88
N ASN A 232 -15.10 8.19 -1.80
CA ASN A 232 -15.63 7.26 -2.80
C ASN A 232 -16.22 6.07 -2.05
N LYS A 233 -17.55 5.99 -2.04
CA LYS A 233 -18.33 4.95 -1.35
C LYS A 233 -17.94 3.53 -1.79
N GLN A 234 -17.56 3.34 -3.06
CA GLN A 234 -17.17 2.04 -3.61
C GLN A 234 -15.93 1.45 -2.92
N LYS A 235 -15.05 2.29 -2.35
CA LYS A 235 -13.84 1.82 -1.62
C LYS A 235 -14.17 1.14 -0.30
N TYR A 236 -15.39 1.28 0.20
CA TYR A 236 -15.79 0.82 1.54
C TYR A 236 -16.90 -0.22 1.52
N VAL A 237 -17.32 -0.70 0.33
CA VAL A 237 -18.40 -1.71 0.19
C VAL A 237 -18.10 -3.00 0.94
N THR A 238 -16.83 -3.37 1.07
CA THR A 238 -16.38 -4.57 1.81
C THR A 238 -16.19 -4.32 3.32
N CYS A 239 -16.34 -3.08 3.78
CA CYS A 239 -16.23 -2.75 5.20
C CYS A 239 -17.59 -3.01 5.87
N ASN A 240 -17.59 -3.79 6.94
CA ASN A 240 -18.82 -4.16 7.67
C ASN A 240 -19.33 -3.02 8.59
N ILE A 241 -19.33 -1.78 8.08
CA ILE A 241 -19.70 -0.57 8.80
C ILE A 241 -20.80 0.13 7.98
N GLN A 242 -22.05 -0.19 8.29
CA GLN A 242 -23.21 0.46 7.69
C GLN A 242 -23.48 1.82 8.38
N ASN A 243 -23.98 2.80 7.65
CA ASN A 243 -24.52 4.08 8.17
C ASN A 243 -23.55 5.02 8.92
N ILE A 244 -22.24 4.91 8.69
CA ILE A 244 -21.23 5.82 9.30
C ILE A 244 -20.94 7.09 8.48
N PHE A 245 -21.39 7.14 7.23
CA PHE A 245 -21.18 8.27 6.33
C PHE A 245 -22.42 9.15 6.35
N THR A 246 -22.22 10.45 6.54
CA THR A 246 -23.32 11.41 6.77
C THR A 246 -23.59 12.29 5.53
N ASP A 247 -23.05 11.92 4.38
CA ASP A 247 -23.13 12.64 3.10
C ASP A 247 -22.79 14.15 3.20
N LYS A 248 -21.87 14.51 4.12
CA LYS A 248 -21.59 15.93 4.41
C LYS A 248 -20.63 16.52 3.39
N LEU A 249 -21.08 17.58 2.73
CA LEU A 249 -20.34 18.29 1.70
C LEU A 249 -19.39 19.34 2.30
N SER A 250 -18.22 19.49 1.67
CA SER A 250 -17.29 20.60 1.90
C SER A 250 -17.69 21.84 1.09
N PHE A 251 -16.97 22.95 1.28
CA PHE A 251 -17.24 24.24 0.60
C PHE A 251 -17.27 24.16 -0.93
N ASP A 252 -16.64 23.14 -1.54
CA ASP A 252 -16.60 22.93 -2.98
C ASP A 252 -17.65 21.91 -3.47
N ASN A 253 -18.68 21.66 -2.65
CA ASN A 253 -19.77 20.72 -2.93
C ASN A 253 -19.29 19.27 -3.18
N LYS A 254 -18.16 18.88 -2.59
CA LYS A 254 -17.65 17.50 -2.64
C LYS A 254 -17.55 16.90 -1.25
N GLU A 255 -17.71 15.58 -1.20
CA GLU A 255 -17.47 14.81 0.02
C GLU A 255 -15.99 14.45 0.20
N TYR A 256 -15.55 14.54 1.45
CA TYR A 256 -14.19 14.20 1.84
C TYR A 256 -14.17 13.27 3.05
N ILE A 257 -13.12 12.46 3.15
CA ILE A 257 -12.83 11.63 4.31
C ILE A 257 -11.41 11.89 4.80
N CYS A 258 -11.23 12.05 6.10
CA CYS A 258 -9.89 12.28 6.66
C CYS A 258 -9.03 11.01 6.64
N ASN A 259 -7.71 11.18 6.53
CA ASN A 259 -6.75 10.07 6.48
C ASN A 259 -6.89 9.10 7.67
N THR A 260 -7.25 9.63 8.86
CA THR A 260 -7.48 8.83 10.06
C THR A 260 -8.72 7.96 9.95
N CYS A 261 -9.85 8.55 9.51
CA CYS A 261 -11.11 7.81 9.31
C CYS A 261 -10.94 6.75 8.23
N HIS A 262 -10.37 7.13 7.09
CA HIS A 262 -10.02 6.22 6.00
C HIS A 262 -9.21 5.02 6.50
N SER A 263 -8.12 5.27 7.23
CA SER A 263 -7.22 4.22 7.73
C SER A 263 -7.87 3.29 8.76
N LYS A 264 -8.85 3.78 9.54
CA LYS A 264 -9.56 2.98 10.54
C LYS A 264 -10.66 2.13 9.89
N ILE A 265 -11.46 2.72 8.99
CA ILE A 265 -12.55 2.03 8.30
C ILE A 265 -12.02 0.89 7.43
N ILE A 266 -10.95 1.11 6.64
CA ILE A 266 -10.32 0.05 5.84
C ILE A 266 -9.81 -1.12 6.69
N LYS A 267 -9.46 -0.85 7.95
CA LYS A 267 -9.00 -1.88 8.90
C LYS A 267 -10.14 -2.56 9.66
N GLY A 268 -11.40 -2.26 9.34
CA GLY A 268 -12.58 -2.78 10.03
C GLY A 268 -12.67 -2.33 11.50
N LYS A 269 -12.06 -1.20 11.85
CA LYS A 269 -12.04 -0.69 13.22
C LYS A 269 -13.08 0.40 13.42
N VAL A 270 -13.81 0.31 14.53
CA VAL A 270 -14.74 1.34 15.00
C VAL A 270 -13.97 2.61 15.34
N LEU A 271 -14.55 3.75 14.97
CA LEU A 271 -13.98 5.07 15.15
C LEU A 271 -14.37 5.63 16.52
N CYS A 272 -13.40 5.76 17.44
CA CYS A 272 -13.60 6.41 18.75
C CYS A 272 -14.09 7.88 18.69
N ARG A 273 -14.25 8.46 17.48
CA ARG A 273 -14.64 9.86 17.23
C ARG A 273 -15.59 10.01 16.03
N ALA A 274 -16.32 8.96 15.68
CA ALA A 274 -17.36 9.07 14.66
C ALA A 274 -18.64 9.58 15.32
N LEU A 275 -19.41 10.37 14.57
CA LEU A 275 -20.75 10.81 14.98
C LEU A 275 -21.68 9.63 15.25
N TYR A 276 -21.38 8.48 14.63
CA TYR A 276 -22.00 7.19 14.92
C TYR A 276 -21.95 6.79 16.41
N ASN A 277 -21.06 7.37 17.23
CA ASN A 277 -20.97 7.12 18.67
C ASN A 277 -21.64 8.22 19.52
N ASP A 278 -22.63 8.94 18.98
CA ASP A 278 -23.36 10.03 19.65
C ASP A 278 -22.48 11.17 20.19
N MET A 279 -21.26 11.31 19.68
CA MET A 279 -20.41 12.46 19.95
C MET A 279 -20.72 13.58 18.96
N PHE A 280 -21.93 14.14 19.09
CA PHE A 280 -22.32 15.36 18.40
C PHE A 280 -21.39 16.50 18.82
N VAL A 281 -21.08 17.35 17.86
CA VAL A 281 -20.57 18.69 18.14
C VAL A 281 -21.82 19.55 18.20
N ASP A 282 -22.05 20.24 19.31
CA ASP A 282 -23.19 21.14 19.45
C ASP A 282 -23.24 22.13 18.29
N ASP A 283 -24.46 22.46 17.85
CA ASP A 283 -24.65 23.51 16.86
C ASP A 283 -24.06 24.83 17.38
N ILE A 284 -23.45 25.59 16.48
CA ILE A 284 -22.80 26.85 16.83
C ILE A 284 -23.87 27.78 17.40
N PRO A 285 -23.72 28.28 18.65
CA PRO A 285 -24.67 29.21 19.25
C PRO A 285 -24.91 30.42 18.36
N THR A 286 -26.15 30.90 18.28
CA THR A 286 -26.55 32.02 17.41
C THR A 286 -25.77 33.30 17.74
N GLU A 287 -25.32 33.44 18.98
CA GLU A 287 -24.47 34.53 19.49
C GLU A 287 -23.10 34.58 18.80
N LEU A 288 -22.63 33.46 18.22
CA LEU A 288 -21.38 33.36 17.47
C LEU A 288 -21.60 33.45 15.95
N SER A 289 -22.83 33.70 15.49
CA SER A 289 -23.15 33.81 14.06
C SER A 289 -22.43 34.97 13.35
N SER A 290 -22.05 36.00 14.10
CA SER A 290 -21.30 37.17 13.62
C SER A 290 -19.81 36.90 13.39
N LEU A 291 -19.28 35.79 13.93
CA LEU A 291 -17.88 35.41 13.77
C LEU A 291 -17.63 34.80 12.39
N GLU A 292 -16.41 34.97 11.86
CA GLU A 292 -16.04 34.29 10.63
C GLU A 292 -16.03 32.77 10.84
N LYS A 293 -16.29 32.02 9.78
CA LYS A 293 -16.34 30.54 9.82
C LYS A 293 -15.06 29.94 10.43
N LEU A 294 -13.91 30.58 10.24
CA LEU A 294 -12.63 30.16 10.83
C LEU A 294 -12.57 30.39 12.36
N GLU A 295 -13.13 31.49 12.83
CA GLU A 295 -13.19 31.86 14.26
C GLU A 295 -14.15 30.96 15.01
N GLN A 296 -15.33 30.70 14.42
CA GLN A 296 -16.28 29.71 14.92
C GLN A 296 -15.60 28.33 15.09
N ILE A 297 -14.79 27.89 14.12
CA ILE A 297 -14.04 26.63 14.17
C ILE A 297 -12.97 26.60 15.27
N LEU A 298 -12.39 27.74 15.63
CA LEU A 298 -11.39 27.84 16.70
C LEU A 298 -12.04 27.79 18.09
N ILE A 299 -13.27 28.29 18.21
CA ILE A 299 -14.04 28.34 19.46
C ILE A 299 -14.74 27.00 19.73
N VAL A 300 -15.24 26.32 18.69
CA VAL A 300 -15.89 25.02 18.83
C VAL A 300 -14.91 24.00 19.39
N GLN A 301 -15.21 23.50 20.59
CA GLN A 301 -14.38 22.59 21.36
C GLN A 301 -14.13 21.30 20.56
N ARG A 302 -12.87 21.08 20.14
CA ARG A 302 -12.47 19.89 19.39
C ARG A 302 -12.27 18.70 20.32
N ILE A 303 -13.36 18.14 20.84
CA ILE A 303 -13.31 16.92 21.67
C ILE A 303 -12.93 15.68 20.84
#